data_AF-A0A369PPI7-F1
#
_entry.id   AF-A0A369PPI7-F1
#
_cell.length_a   1.000
_cell.length_b   1.000
_cell.length_c   1.000
_cell.angle_alpha   90.00
_cell.angle_beta   90.00
_cell.angle_gamma   90.00
#
_symmetry.space_group_name_H-M   'P 1'
#
loop_
_entity.id
_entity.type
_entity.pdbx_description
1 polymer ?
#
loop_
_entity_poly.entity_id
_entity_poly.type
_entity_poly.pdbx_seq_one_letter_code
_entity_poly.pdbx_strand_id
1 'polypeptide(L)'
;MKKLNLLCIAIIFTLVESCKNEQNLSLPDLKEAVQHDKSFILLQESSNSLINLTLEGKINVSKADKELINKQVKQAKSLDDLKTIMKNAKVVGAEEFATLLYNQNQSIKSLMFDYPQLKTLPKEDLKNILNIRVKSQNSSINSSISRILNKK
;
A
#
# COMPACT_ATOMS: atom_id res chain seq x y z
N MET A 1 -19.78 -17.92 0.90
CA MET A 1 -19.49 -16.64 0.20
C MET A 1 -17.99 -16.52 0.03
N LYS A 2 -17.52 -16.51 -1.22
CA LYS A 2 -16.13 -16.79 -1.61
C LYS A 2 -15.22 -15.56 -1.42
N LYS A 3 -14.22 -15.73 -0.55
CA LYS A 3 -12.85 -15.17 -0.53
C LYS A 3 -12.69 -13.71 -1.01
N LEU A 4 -12.74 -12.77 -0.06
CA LEU A 4 -12.26 -11.39 -0.23
C LEU A 4 -10.72 -11.38 -0.14
N ASN A 5 -10.07 -11.93 -1.15
CA ASN A 5 -8.62 -12.01 -1.23
C ASN A 5 -8.15 -10.99 -2.27
N LEU A 6 -8.28 -9.68 -1.99
CA LEU A 6 -7.87 -8.67 -2.95
C LEU A 6 -7.53 -7.33 -2.28
N LEU A 7 -6.49 -7.36 -1.44
CA LEU A 7 -5.68 -6.17 -1.16
C LEU A 7 -4.19 -6.51 -1.35
N CYS A 8 -3.89 -7.29 -2.38
CA CYS A 8 -2.52 -7.38 -2.91
C CYS A 8 -2.33 -6.19 -3.85
N ILE A 9 -1.97 -5.05 -3.27
CA ILE A 9 -1.43 -3.91 -4.01
C ILE A 9 -0.19 -4.42 -4.75
N ALA A 10 -0.31 -4.56 -6.06
CA ALA A 10 0.83 -4.90 -6.91
C ALA A 10 1.79 -3.71 -6.89
N ILE A 11 2.86 -3.83 -6.11
CA ILE A 11 3.96 -2.86 -6.06
C ILE A 11 4.59 -2.80 -7.45
N ILE A 12 4.44 -1.67 -8.13
CA ILE A 12 5.09 -1.44 -9.43
C ILE A 12 6.47 -0.88 -9.14
N PHE A 13 7.46 -1.77 -9.15
CA PHE A 13 8.87 -1.43 -9.06
C PHE A 13 9.34 -0.82 -10.39
N THR A 14 9.46 0.51 -10.44
CA THR A 14 10.26 1.17 -11.47
C THR A 14 11.63 1.49 -10.90
N LEU A 15 12.67 0.92 -11.51
CA LEU A 15 14.08 1.17 -11.20
C LEU A 15 14.40 2.67 -11.26
N VAL A 16 15.03 3.17 -10.20
CA VAL A 16 15.78 4.43 -10.22
C VAL A 16 17.19 4.08 -9.75
N GLU A 17 18.15 4.40 -10.61
CA GLU A 17 19.59 4.20 -10.41
C GLU A 17 20.12 5.02 -9.23
N SER A 18 21.00 4.40 -8.46
CA SER A 18 21.52 4.80 -7.16
C SER A 18 22.36 6.08 -7.15
N CYS A 19 22.23 6.85 -6.06
CA CYS A 19 23.39 7.40 -5.36
C CYS A 19 23.62 6.59 -4.08
N LYS A 20 24.83 6.07 -3.92
CA LYS A 20 25.23 5.13 -2.87
C LYS A 20 25.32 5.82 -1.51
N ASN A 21 24.49 5.38 -0.56
CA ASN A 21 24.86 5.36 0.84
C ASN A 21 24.55 3.95 1.37
N GLU A 22 25.51 3.04 1.21
CA GLU A 22 25.40 1.68 1.73
C GLU A 22 25.73 1.68 3.24
N GLN A 23 24.85 2.28 4.06
CA GLN A 23 24.87 2.01 5.49
C GLN A 23 24.27 0.64 5.73
N ASN A 24 25.09 -0.42 5.77
CA ASN A 24 24.64 -1.78 6.02
C ASN A 24 24.15 -1.91 7.49
N LEU A 25 22.88 -1.59 7.72
CA LEU A 25 22.24 -1.66 9.03
C LEU A 25 21.90 -3.10 9.36
N SER A 26 21.95 -3.45 10.65
CA SER A 26 21.36 -4.71 11.11
C SER A 26 19.84 -4.70 10.88
N LEU A 27 19.20 -5.87 10.82
CA LEU A 27 17.75 -5.95 10.59
C LEU A 27 16.94 -5.19 11.67
N PRO A 28 17.28 -5.24 12.98
CA PRO A 28 16.66 -4.40 14.00
C PRO A 28 16.84 -2.89 13.77
N ASP A 29 18.05 -2.44 13.45
CA ASP A 29 18.33 -1.01 13.27
C ASP A 29 17.64 -0.47 12.01
N LEU A 30 17.63 -1.27 10.94
CA LEU A 30 16.92 -0.96 9.71
C LEU A 30 15.41 -0.85 9.97
N LYS A 31 14.85 -1.75 10.78
CA LYS A 31 13.44 -1.69 11.17
C LYS A 31 13.14 -0.42 11.95
N GLU A 32 13.98 -0.06 12.91
CA GLU A 32 13.78 1.15 13.72
C GLU A 32 13.89 2.41 12.86
N ALA A 33 14.90 2.50 12.00
CA ALA A 33 15.08 3.63 11.09
C ALA A 33 13.88 3.80 10.16
N VAL A 34 13.44 2.72 9.51
CA VAL A 34 12.25 2.74 8.64
C VAL A 34 11.00 3.12 9.42
N GLN A 35 10.82 2.67 10.65
CA GLN A 35 9.61 2.97 11.43
C GLN A 35 9.48 4.45 11.85
N HIS A 36 10.60 5.17 11.91
CA HIS A 36 10.61 6.61 12.19
C HIS A 36 10.68 7.46 10.93
N ASP A 37 10.81 6.83 9.75
CA ASP A 37 10.89 7.53 8.48
C ASP A 37 9.55 8.20 8.10
N LYS A 38 9.62 9.44 7.62
CA LYS A 38 8.44 10.19 7.20
C LYS A 38 7.66 9.48 6.08
N SER A 39 8.36 8.83 5.16
CA SER A 39 7.76 8.06 4.06
C SER A 39 7.03 6.83 4.60
N PHE A 40 7.56 6.17 5.64
CA PHE A 40 6.85 5.08 6.31
C PHE A 40 5.60 5.56 7.04
N ILE A 41 5.67 6.70 7.72
CA ILE A 41 4.51 7.30 8.39
C ILE A 41 3.40 7.60 7.37
N LEU A 42 3.74 8.22 6.23
CA LEU A 42 2.80 8.48 5.14
C LEU A 42 2.22 7.21 4.51
N LEU A 43 3.05 6.17 4.34
CA LEU A 43 2.61 4.86 3.89
C LEU A 43 1.57 4.27 4.86
N GLN A 44 1.82 4.38 6.16
CA GLN A 44 0.93 3.88 7.20
C GLN A 44 -0.40 4.67 7.25
N GLU A 45 -0.34 5.99 7.19
CA GLU A 45 -1.53 6.87 7.17
C GLU A 45 -2.40 6.64 5.93
N SER A 46 -1.79 6.54 4.75
CA SER A 46 -2.49 6.26 3.51
C SER A 46 -3.14 4.86 3.52
N SER A 47 -2.45 3.88 4.10
CA SER A 47 -2.99 2.53 4.27
C SER A 47 -4.17 2.48 5.26
N ASN A 48 -4.07 3.19 6.38
CA ASN A 48 -5.17 3.32 7.34
C ASN A 48 -6.38 4.01 6.71
N SER A 49 -6.15 5.10 5.98
CA SER A 49 -7.20 5.81 5.24
C SER A 49 -7.89 4.89 4.23
N LEU A 50 -7.13 4.14 3.43
CA LEU A 50 -7.69 3.19 2.46
C LEU A 50 -8.55 2.13 3.14
N ILE A 51 -8.07 1.55 4.24
CA ILE A 51 -8.80 0.54 5.00
C ILE A 51 -10.10 1.14 5.56
N ASN A 52 -10.04 2.31 6.20
CA ASN A 52 -11.22 2.97 6.77
C ASN A 52 -12.25 3.30 5.70
N LEU A 53 -11.83 3.91 4.59
CA LEU A 53 -12.74 4.23 3.48
C LEU A 53 -13.35 2.99 2.82
N THR A 54 -12.61 1.88 2.78
CA THR A 54 -13.14 0.60 2.29
C THR A 54 -14.18 0.01 3.25
N LEU A 55 -13.92 0.08 4.55
CA LEU A 55 -14.82 -0.41 5.59
C LEU A 55 -16.11 0.43 5.69
N GLU A 56 -16.01 1.73 5.43
CA GLU A 56 -17.14 2.66 5.32
C GLU A 56 -17.89 2.53 3.97
N GLY A 57 -17.38 1.74 3.03
CA GLY A 57 -17.96 1.56 1.70
C GLY A 57 -17.79 2.76 0.76
N LYS A 58 -17.05 3.80 1.18
CA LYS A 58 -16.70 4.96 0.36
C LYS A 58 -15.76 4.57 -0.79
N ILE A 59 -14.89 3.60 -0.56
CA ILE A 59 -14.12 2.92 -1.60
C ILE A 59 -14.65 1.50 -1.77
N ASN A 60 -14.98 1.12 -3.00
CA ASN A 60 -15.43 -0.24 -3.29
C ASN A 60 -14.95 -0.72 -4.66
N VAL A 61 -14.16 -1.81 -4.63
CA VAL A 61 -13.57 -2.47 -5.81
C VAL A 61 -14.29 -3.77 -6.21
N SER A 62 -15.40 -4.12 -5.55
CA SER A 62 -16.09 -5.41 -5.77
C SER A 62 -16.69 -5.53 -7.17
N LYS A 63 -17.20 -4.43 -7.73
CA LYS A 63 -17.77 -4.33 -9.08
C LYS A 63 -16.76 -3.79 -10.10
N ALA A 64 -15.52 -3.56 -9.67
CA ALA A 64 -14.53 -2.96 -10.54
C ALA A 64 -14.02 -3.99 -11.57
N ASP A 65 -13.66 -3.49 -12.74
CA ASP A 65 -12.97 -4.28 -13.76
C ASP A 65 -11.52 -4.52 -13.33
N LYS A 66 -11.31 -5.65 -12.65
CA LYS A 66 -9.98 -6.04 -12.12
C LYS A 66 -8.98 -6.34 -13.23
N GLU A 67 -9.45 -6.78 -14.40
CA GLU A 67 -8.57 -7.05 -15.53
C GLU A 67 -8.02 -5.74 -16.08
N LEU A 68 -8.89 -4.73 -16.25
CA LEU A 68 -8.49 -3.39 -16.65
C LEU A 68 -7.50 -2.78 -15.67
N ILE A 69 -7.78 -2.83 -14.36
CA ILE A 69 -6.88 -2.33 -13.31
C ILE A 69 -5.53 -3.03 -13.43
N ASN A 70 -5.49 -4.36 -13.42
CA ASN A 70 -4.23 -5.11 -13.43
C ASN A 70 -3.38 -4.84 -14.69
N LYS A 71 -4.04 -4.65 -15.84
CA LYS A 71 -3.37 -4.37 -17.12
C LYS A 71 -2.80 -2.95 -17.17
N GLN A 72 -3.56 -1.96 -16.73
CA GLN A 72 -3.23 -0.55 -16.94
C GLN A 72 -2.52 0.11 -15.76
N VAL A 73 -2.73 -0.35 -14.52
CA VAL A 73 -2.12 0.28 -13.33
C VAL A 73 -0.59 0.27 -13.40
N LYS A 74 0.00 -0.78 -13.99
CA LYS A 74 1.44 -0.90 -14.22
C LYS A 74 2.01 0.12 -15.21
N GLN A 75 1.15 0.65 -16.07
CA GLN A 75 1.49 1.61 -17.12
C GLN A 75 1.23 3.05 -16.69
N ALA A 76 0.53 3.27 -15.58
CA ALA A 76 0.21 4.59 -15.05
C ALA A 76 1.50 5.31 -14.65
N LYS A 77 1.74 6.49 -15.23
CA LYS A 77 2.93 7.32 -14.97
C LYS A 77 2.61 8.49 -14.06
N SER A 78 1.34 8.87 -13.98
CA SER A 78 0.86 10.00 -13.19
C SER A 78 -0.32 9.62 -12.28
N LEU A 79 -0.63 10.50 -11.33
CA LEU A 79 -1.86 10.41 -10.55
C LEU A 79 -3.11 10.50 -11.43
N ASP A 80 -3.09 11.33 -12.48
CA ASP A 80 -4.24 11.49 -13.36
C ASP A 80 -4.49 10.25 -14.24
N ASP A 81 -3.42 9.54 -14.64
CA ASP A 81 -3.56 8.20 -15.25
C ASP A 81 -4.25 7.23 -14.30
N LEU A 82 -3.81 7.18 -13.04
CA LEU A 82 -4.42 6.31 -12.04
C LEU A 82 -5.90 6.66 -11.82
N LYS A 83 -6.24 7.95 -11.68
CA LYS A 83 -7.64 8.39 -11.55
C LYS A 83 -8.47 7.94 -12.75
N THR A 84 -7.94 8.10 -13.95
CA THR A 84 -8.61 7.68 -15.20
C THR A 84 -8.83 6.18 -15.23
N ILE A 85 -7.81 5.38 -14.89
CA ILE A 85 -7.91 3.91 -14.81
C ILE A 85 -8.97 3.50 -13.79
N MET A 86 -8.98 4.08 -12.58
CA MET A 86 -9.95 3.72 -11.54
C MET A 86 -11.38 4.10 -11.92
N LYS A 87 -11.58 5.24 -12.59
CA LYS A 87 -12.87 5.66 -13.14
C LYS A 87 -13.35 4.68 -14.22
N ASN A 88 -12.49 4.38 -15.19
CA ASN A 88 -12.81 3.45 -16.29
C ASN A 88 -13.10 2.04 -15.78
N ALA A 89 -12.40 1.62 -14.73
CA ALA A 89 -12.63 0.35 -14.05
C ALA A 89 -13.89 0.36 -13.16
N LYS A 90 -14.65 1.46 -13.10
CA LYS A 90 -15.89 1.58 -12.30
C LYS A 90 -15.67 1.33 -10.81
N VAL A 91 -14.54 1.76 -10.27
CA VAL A 91 -14.28 1.76 -8.81
C VAL A 91 -15.15 2.83 -8.16
N VAL A 92 -15.87 2.48 -7.08
CA VAL A 92 -16.53 3.48 -6.22
C VAL A 92 -15.45 4.18 -5.39
N GLY A 93 -15.47 5.52 -5.35
CA GLY A 93 -14.40 6.30 -4.72
C GLY A 93 -13.11 6.28 -5.54
N ALA A 94 -13.22 6.24 -6.88
CA ALA A 94 -12.09 6.09 -7.80
C ALA A 94 -10.97 7.13 -7.59
N GLU A 95 -11.32 8.39 -7.32
CA GLU A 95 -10.33 9.46 -7.16
C GLU A 95 -9.57 9.33 -5.84
N GLU A 96 -10.28 9.06 -4.75
CA GLU A 96 -9.68 8.79 -3.44
C GLU A 96 -8.82 7.53 -3.49
N PHE A 97 -9.31 6.47 -4.14
CA PHE A 97 -8.56 5.23 -4.29
C PHE A 97 -7.27 5.44 -5.10
N ALA A 98 -7.35 6.14 -6.23
CA ALA A 98 -6.19 6.47 -7.04
C ALA A 98 -5.18 7.34 -6.27
N THR A 99 -5.66 8.32 -5.50
CA THR A 99 -4.80 9.21 -4.69
C THR A 99 -4.07 8.44 -3.60
N LEU A 100 -4.79 7.57 -2.87
CA LEU A 100 -4.19 6.75 -1.81
C LEU A 100 -3.18 5.74 -2.38
N LEU A 101 -3.49 5.10 -3.51
CA LEU A 101 -2.55 4.21 -4.20
C LEU A 101 -1.30 4.96 -4.68
N TYR A 102 -1.48 6.16 -5.25
CA TYR A 102 -0.37 7.00 -5.68
C TYR A 102 0.53 7.35 -4.50
N ASN A 103 -0.04 7.82 -3.37
CA ASN A 103 0.70 8.17 -2.17
C ASN A 103 1.46 6.99 -1.57
N GLN A 104 0.83 5.80 -1.52
CA GLN A 104 1.49 4.57 -1.09
C GLN A 104 2.68 4.22 -1.99
N ASN A 105 2.50 4.31 -3.31
CA ASN A 105 3.58 4.02 -4.26
C ASN A 105 4.74 5.01 -4.15
N GLN A 106 4.47 6.31 -3.99
CA GLN A 106 5.51 7.31 -3.78
C GLN A 106 6.25 7.08 -2.47
N SER A 107 5.51 6.78 -1.39
CA SER A 107 6.10 6.49 -0.08
C SER A 107 7.02 5.27 -0.12
N ILE A 108 6.61 4.19 -0.80
CA ILE A 108 7.44 2.99 -0.99
C ILE A 108 8.68 3.32 -1.83
N LYS A 109 8.54 4.12 -2.89
CA LYS A 109 9.67 4.56 -3.72
C LYS A 109 10.70 5.33 -2.90
N SER A 110 10.25 6.29 -2.09
CA SER A 110 11.12 7.04 -1.18
C SER A 110 11.82 6.12 -0.19
N LEU A 111 11.08 5.22 0.48
CA LEU A 111 11.68 4.25 1.40
C LEU A 111 12.74 3.37 0.73
N MET A 112 12.51 2.90 -0.49
CA MET A 112 13.49 2.08 -1.21
C MET A 112 14.66 2.88 -1.77
N PHE A 113 14.52 4.20 -1.90
CA PHE A 113 15.60 5.10 -2.26
C PHE A 113 16.49 5.36 -1.03
N ASP A 114 15.88 5.72 0.10
CA ASP A 114 16.57 6.03 1.35
C ASP A 114 17.15 4.78 2.03
N TYR A 115 16.48 3.64 1.89
CA TYR A 115 16.90 2.34 2.43
C TYR A 115 17.00 1.28 1.31
N PRO A 116 18.05 1.29 0.47
CA PRO A 116 18.19 0.37 -0.65
C PRO A 116 18.16 -1.12 -0.27
N GLN A 117 18.57 -1.46 0.96
CA GLN A 117 18.50 -2.82 1.51
C GLN A 117 17.09 -3.42 1.45
N LEU A 118 16.05 -2.59 1.53
CA LEU A 118 14.66 -3.05 1.44
C LEU A 118 14.35 -3.77 0.12
N LYS A 119 15.12 -3.51 -0.94
CA LYS A 119 14.96 -4.16 -2.27
C LYS A 119 15.43 -5.61 -2.27
N THR A 120 16.37 -5.97 -1.39
CA THR A 120 17.04 -7.28 -1.38
C THR A 120 16.58 -8.18 -0.24
N LEU A 121 15.78 -7.66 0.69
CA LEU A 121 15.27 -8.44 1.82
C LEU A 121 14.31 -9.56 1.38
N PRO A 122 14.34 -10.70 2.07
CA PRO A 122 13.26 -11.69 1.99
C PRO A 122 11.90 -11.05 2.28
N LYS A 123 10.83 -11.60 1.66
CA LYS A 123 9.46 -11.06 1.81
C LYS A 123 9.00 -10.98 3.27
N GLU A 124 9.35 -11.96 4.09
CA GLU A 124 8.97 -12.01 5.50
C GLU A 124 9.67 -10.91 6.32
N ASP A 125 10.94 -10.65 6.04
CA ASP A 125 11.71 -9.58 6.70
C ASP A 125 11.20 -8.21 6.26
N LEU A 126 10.95 -8.03 4.97
CA LEU A 126 10.35 -6.81 4.44
C LEU A 126 8.98 -6.52 5.08
N LYS A 127 8.16 -7.56 5.26
CA LYS A 127 6.86 -7.45 5.94
C LYS A 127 7.01 -7.11 7.43
N ASN A 128 8.00 -7.68 8.11
CA ASN A 128 8.29 -7.39 9.51
C ASN A 128 8.75 -5.92 9.72
N ILE A 129 9.57 -5.42 8.81
CA ILE A 129 10.01 -4.02 8.80
C ILE A 129 8.83 -3.10 8.51
N LEU A 130 8.14 -3.34 7.40
CA LEU A 130 7.01 -2.54 6.93
C LEU A 130 5.71 -2.85 7.67
N ASN A 131 5.76 -3.28 8.94
CA ASN A 131 4.60 -3.74 9.71
C ASN A 131 3.57 -2.60 9.93
N ILE A 132 2.73 -2.36 8.92
CA ILE A 132 1.69 -1.34 8.91
C ILE A 132 0.66 -1.70 9.99
N ARG A 133 0.61 -0.89 11.05
CA ARG A 133 -0.41 -1.05 12.08
C ARG A 133 -1.70 -0.44 11.60
N VAL A 134 -2.70 -1.30 11.40
CA VAL A 134 -4.06 -0.90 11.04
C VAL A 134 -4.72 -0.23 12.24
N LYS A 135 -5.01 1.07 12.12
CA LYS A 135 -5.79 1.83 13.10
C LYS A 135 -7.15 2.16 12.48
N SER A 136 -8.19 1.42 12.87
CA SER A 136 -9.56 1.80 12.55
C SER A 136 -10.07 2.82 13.56
N GLN A 137 -10.58 3.94 13.07
CA GLN A 137 -11.20 4.99 13.91
C GLN A 137 -12.57 4.56 14.47
N ASN A 138 -13.11 3.43 14.01
CA ASN A 138 -14.42 2.96 14.40
C ASN A 138 -14.28 1.72 15.31
N SER A 139 -14.64 1.86 16.59
CA SER A 139 -14.49 0.81 17.63
C SER A 139 -15.30 -0.45 17.31
N SER A 140 -16.47 -0.30 16.67
CA SER A 140 -17.29 -1.42 16.18
C SER A 140 -16.59 -2.22 15.07
N ILE A 141 -15.76 -1.54 14.26
CA ILE A 141 -15.04 -2.14 13.13
C ILE A 141 -13.76 -2.86 13.59
N ASN A 142 -13.14 -2.49 14.71
CA ASN A 142 -12.02 -3.24 15.29
C ASN A 142 -12.40 -4.71 15.58
N SER A 143 -13.64 -4.96 16.03
CA SER A 143 -14.16 -6.33 16.22
C SER A 143 -14.33 -7.09 14.90
N SER A 144 -14.66 -6.39 13.82
CA SER A 144 -14.83 -6.96 12.48
C SER A 144 -13.49 -7.21 11.79
N ILE A 145 -12.51 -6.30 11.92
CA ILE A 145 -11.13 -6.49 11.44
C ILE A 145 -10.49 -7.70 12.11
N SER A 146 -10.66 -7.86 13.43
CA SER A 146 -10.16 -9.01 14.18
C SER A 146 -10.77 -10.34 13.68
N ARG A 147 -12.06 -10.36 13.33
CA ARG A 147 -12.73 -11.52 12.74
C ARG A 147 -12.36 -11.78 11.28
N ILE A 148 -12.05 -10.73 10.52
CA ILE A 148 -11.65 -10.84 9.10
C ILE A 148 -10.21 -11.33 8.99
N LEU A 149 -9.30 -10.85 9.86
CA LEU A 149 -7.89 -11.25 9.89
C LEU A 149 -7.65 -12.60 10.55
N ASN A 150 -8.49 -13.04 11.50
CA ASN A 150 -8.35 -14.32 12.21
C ASN A 150 -9.24 -15.46 11.70
N LYS A 151 -9.95 -15.31 10.58
CA LYS A 151 -10.69 -16.43 9.98
C LYS A 151 -9.72 -17.39 9.28
N LYS A 152 -9.27 -18.41 10.02
CA LYS A 152 -8.73 -19.65 9.47
C LYS A 152 -9.79 -20.38 8.64
#